data_AF-A0A5J5CY81-F1
#
_entry.id   AF-A0A5J5CY81-F1
#
_cell.length_a   1.000
_cell.length_b   1.000
_cell.length_c   1.000
_cell.angle_alpha   90.00
_cell.angle_beta   90.00
_cell.angle_gamma   90.00
#
_symmetry.space_group_name_H-M   'P 1'
#
loop_
_entity.id
_entity.type
_entity.pdbx_description
1 polymer ?
#
loop_
_entity_poly.entity_id
_entity_poly.type
_entity_poly.pdbx_seq_one_letter_code
_entity_poly.pdbx_strand_id
1 'polypeptide(L)'
;MLNKQRHDGAFLIRESESAPGDFSLSVKFGNDVQHFKVLRDGAGKYFLWVVKFNSLNELVDYHRSTSVSRNQQIFLRDIEQVPQHPTYVQALFDFDPQEEGELGFRRGDFIQVLDNSDPNWWKGGCHGQTGMFPRNYVTP
;
A
#
# COMPACT_ATOMS: atom_id res chain seq x y z
N MET A 1 -5.90 -4.20 -9.44
CA MET A 1 -5.39 -3.77 -8.13
C MET A 1 -6.54 -3.34 -7.22
N LEU A 2 -7.32 -2.32 -7.58
CA LEU A 2 -8.50 -1.89 -6.81
C LEU A 2 -9.64 -2.92 -6.75
N ASN A 3 -10.03 -3.54 -7.87
CA ASN A 3 -11.12 -4.53 -7.88
C ASN A 3 -10.83 -5.79 -7.04
N LYS A 4 -9.56 -6.04 -6.70
CA LYS A 4 -9.15 -7.16 -5.83
C LYS A 4 -9.34 -6.86 -4.34
N GLN A 5 -9.65 -5.61 -3.98
CA GLN A 5 -9.83 -5.17 -2.60
C GLN A 5 -11.15 -5.70 -2.04
N ARG A 6 -11.16 -6.08 -0.77
CA ARG A 6 -12.32 -6.68 -0.09
C ARG A 6 -13.31 -5.66 0.45
N HIS A 7 -12.89 -4.41 0.56
CA HIS A 7 -13.69 -3.33 1.13
C HIS A 7 -13.87 -2.17 0.15
N ASP A 8 -14.99 -1.46 0.27
CA ASP A 8 -15.21 -0.20 -0.42
C ASP A 8 -14.25 0.88 0.08
N GLY A 9 -14.07 1.92 -0.72
CA GLY A 9 -13.25 3.06 -0.36
C GLY A 9 -11.76 2.87 -0.64
N ALA A 10 -11.32 1.65 -0.99
CA ALA A 10 -9.96 1.43 -1.45
C ALA A 10 -9.67 2.35 -2.64
N PHE A 11 -8.58 3.12 -2.58
CA PHE A 11 -8.33 4.16 -3.58
C PHE A 11 -6.89 4.24 -4.07
N LEU A 12 -6.72 4.86 -5.23
CA LEU A 12 -5.44 5.37 -5.70
C LEU A 12 -5.64 6.73 -6.38
N ILE A 13 -4.62 7.58 -6.27
CA ILE A 13 -4.50 8.78 -7.08
C ILE A 13 -3.56 8.48 -8.23
N ARG A 14 -3.97 8.83 -9.44
CA ARG A 14 -3.20 8.64 -10.67
C ARG A 14 -3.24 9.91 -11.52
N GLU A 15 -2.31 10.03 -12.45
CA GLU A 15 -2.41 11.01 -13.53
C GLU A 15 -3.64 10.70 -14.40
N SER A 16 -4.30 11.75 -14.87
CA SER A 16 -5.47 11.65 -15.74
C SER A 16 -5.03 11.27 -17.15
N GLU A 17 -5.48 10.11 -17.62
CA GLU A 17 -5.22 9.64 -18.98
C GLU A 17 -5.87 10.52 -20.06
N SER A 18 -6.99 11.17 -19.72
CA SER A 18 -7.73 12.06 -20.64
C SER A 18 -7.27 13.51 -20.59
N ALA A 19 -6.49 13.91 -19.58
CA ALA A 19 -6.08 15.30 -19.35
C ALA A 19 -4.68 15.34 -18.73
N PRO A 20 -3.62 15.36 -19.55
CA PRO A 20 -2.24 15.41 -19.08
C PRO A 20 -2.01 16.59 -18.13
N GLY A 21 -1.43 16.32 -16.95
CA GLY A 21 -1.20 17.32 -15.89
C GLY A 21 -2.30 17.39 -14.83
N ASP A 22 -3.46 16.76 -15.05
CA ASP A 22 -4.53 16.63 -14.05
C ASP A 22 -4.42 15.29 -13.30
N PHE A 23 -5.00 15.23 -12.09
CA PHE A 23 -5.09 14.00 -11.30
C PHE A 23 -6.50 13.41 -11.31
N SER A 24 -6.58 12.10 -11.14
CA SER A 24 -7.84 11.35 -10.97
C SER A 24 -7.75 10.47 -9.72
N LEU A 25 -8.76 10.57 -8.87
CA LEU A 25 -8.95 9.70 -7.71
C LEU A 25 -9.83 8.53 -8.12
N SER A 26 -9.28 7.33 -8.12
CA SER A 26 -10.00 6.10 -8.46
C SER A 26 -10.34 5.35 -7.17
N VAL A 27 -11.61 5.06 -6.93
CA VAL A 27 -12.11 4.48 -5.68
C VAL A 27 -12.97 3.26 -5.98
N LYS A 28 -12.71 2.14 -5.29
CA LYS A 28 -13.57 0.96 -5.35
C LYS A 28 -14.89 1.25 -4.62
N PHE A 29 -16.01 0.91 -5.26
CA PHE A 29 -17.32 0.90 -4.63
C PHE A 29 -18.18 -0.23 -5.20
N GLY A 30 -18.59 -1.17 -4.36
CA GLY A 30 -19.25 -2.39 -4.78
C GLY A 30 -18.35 -3.21 -5.70
N ASN A 31 -18.83 -3.49 -6.92
CA ASN A 31 -18.11 -4.25 -7.93
C ASN A 31 -17.34 -3.37 -8.93
N ASP A 32 -17.48 -2.05 -8.82
CA ASP A 32 -16.98 -1.10 -9.80
C ASP A 32 -15.87 -0.21 -9.22
N VAL A 33 -15.16 0.46 -10.13
CA VAL A 33 -14.25 1.56 -9.78
C VAL A 33 -14.88 2.85 -10.26
N GLN A 34 -15.08 3.78 -9.32
CA GLN A 34 -15.51 5.14 -9.63
C GLN A 34 -14.29 6.05 -9.76
N HIS A 35 -14.33 6.96 -10.72
CA HIS A 35 -13.24 7.91 -10.97
C HIS A 35 -13.73 9.34 -10.76
N PHE A 36 -13.07 10.05 -9.85
CA PHE A 36 -13.32 11.45 -9.56
C PHE A 36 -12.16 12.28 -10.10
N LYS A 37 -12.47 13.30 -10.91
CA LYS A 37 -11.45 14.25 -11.35
C LYS A 37 -11.02 15.10 -10.16
N VAL A 38 -9.73 15.15 -9.89
CA VAL A 38 -9.17 16.08 -8.91
C VAL A 38 -8.89 17.39 -9.63
N LEU A 39 -9.62 18.42 -9.25
CA LEU A 39 -9.48 19.75 -9.84
C LEU A 39 -8.43 20.54 -9.06
N ARG A 40 -7.78 21.47 -9.76
CA ARG A 40 -6.83 22.42 -9.20
C ARG A 40 -7.22 23.82 -9.61
N ASP A 41 -7.32 24.75 -8.66
CA ASP A 41 -7.60 26.16 -8.98
C ASP A 41 -6.32 26.94 -9.33
N GLY A 42 -6.48 28.20 -9.76
CA GLY A 42 -5.36 29.06 -10.13
C GLY A 42 -4.41 29.40 -8.98
N ALA A 43 -4.84 29.22 -7.72
CA ALA A 43 -3.99 29.34 -6.54
C ALA A 43 -3.29 28.02 -6.16
N GLY A 44 -3.50 26.97 -6.96
CA GLY A 44 -2.89 25.66 -6.80
C GLY A 44 -3.59 24.74 -5.80
N LYS A 45 -4.78 25.07 -5.30
CA LYS A 45 -5.53 24.26 -4.32
C LYS A 45 -6.26 23.10 -5.00
N TYR A 46 -6.27 21.94 -4.37
CA TYR A 46 -6.91 20.72 -4.86
C TYR A 46 -8.33 20.55 -4.32
N PHE A 47 -9.24 20.03 -5.12
CA PHE A 47 -10.62 19.74 -4.68
C PHE A 47 -11.32 18.74 -5.60
N LEU A 48 -12.27 17.98 -5.02
CA LEU A 48 -13.25 17.20 -5.79
C LEU A 48 -14.54 17.98 -6.02
N TRP A 49 -14.94 18.78 -5.02
CA TRP A 49 -16.22 19.47 -4.98
C TRP A 49 -16.06 20.93 -4.50
N VAL A 50 -16.55 21.25 -3.31
CA VAL A 50 -16.60 22.62 -2.78
C VAL A 50 -15.41 22.92 -1.87
N VAL A 51 -14.96 21.93 -1.10
CA VAL A 51 -13.86 22.07 -0.14
C VAL A 51 -12.52 21.98 -0.86
N LYS A 52 -11.59 22.89 -0.54
CA LYS A 52 -10.28 23.04 -1.16
C LYS A 52 -9.15 22.74 -0.18
N PHE A 53 -8.08 22.13 -0.69
CA PHE A 53 -6.96 21.61 0.09
C PHE A 53 -5.63 22.09 -0.48
N ASN A 54 -4.59 22.18 0.37
CA ASN A 54 -3.25 22.59 -0.07
C ASN A 54 -2.49 21.47 -0.78
N SER A 55 -2.84 20.23 -0.48
CA SER A 55 -2.17 19.04 -1.01
C SER A 55 -3.17 17.91 -1.29
N LEU A 56 -2.73 16.94 -2.09
CA LEU A 56 -3.48 15.69 -2.30
C LEU A 56 -3.61 14.88 -1.01
N ASN A 57 -2.60 14.92 -0.13
CA ASN A 57 -2.64 14.25 1.17
C ASN A 57 -3.74 14.82 2.07
N GLU A 58 -3.84 16.16 2.19
CA GLU A 58 -4.92 16.79 2.95
C GLU A 58 -6.31 16.44 2.40
N LEU A 59 -6.45 16.40 1.07
CA LEU A 59 -7.68 15.98 0.41
C LEU A 59 -8.04 14.53 0.78
N VAL A 60 -7.05 13.63 0.75
CA VAL A 60 -7.23 12.22 1.11
C VAL A 60 -7.64 12.08 2.56
N ASP A 61 -6.92 12.72 3.48
CA ASP A 61 -7.15 12.61 4.92
C ASP A 61 -8.53 13.14 5.32
N TYR A 62 -8.97 14.25 4.71
CA TYR A 62 -10.34 14.75 4.87
C TYR A 62 -11.38 13.71 4.45
N HIS A 63 -11.13 13.03 3.33
CA HIS A 63 -12.06 12.06 2.77
C HIS A 63 -12.00 10.66 3.42
N ARG A 64 -11.12 10.45 4.40
CA ARG A 64 -11.18 9.27 5.29
C ARG A 64 -12.38 9.30 6.23
N SER A 65 -12.89 10.50 6.55
CA SER A 65 -14.07 10.71 7.41
C SER A 65 -15.23 11.42 6.72
N THR A 66 -15.01 11.99 5.53
CA THR A 66 -16.05 12.66 4.74
C THR A 66 -16.23 11.99 3.37
N SER A 67 -17.47 11.72 2.95
CA SER A 67 -17.71 11.00 1.70
C SER A 67 -17.11 11.71 0.48
N VAL A 68 -16.48 10.95 -0.43
CA VAL A 68 -16.04 11.47 -1.74
C VAL A 68 -17.19 11.61 -2.73
N SER A 69 -18.32 10.96 -2.47
CA SER A 69 -19.51 11.01 -3.34
C SER A 69 -20.63 11.84 -2.71
N ARG A 70 -21.42 12.52 -3.54
CA ARG A 70 -22.59 13.30 -3.12
C ARG A 70 -23.85 12.45 -2.94
N ASN A 71 -23.91 11.27 -3.56
CA ASN A 71 -25.10 10.40 -3.55
C ASN A 71 -24.86 9.05 -2.85
N GLN A 72 -23.61 8.72 -2.52
CA GLN A 72 -23.21 7.47 -1.89
C GLN A 72 -22.25 7.77 -0.74
N GLN A 73 -22.22 6.89 0.27
CA GLN A 73 -21.31 7.02 1.40
C GLN A 73 -20.03 6.23 1.11
N ILE A 74 -19.00 6.94 0.64
CA ILE A 74 -17.72 6.35 0.23
C ILE A 74 -16.60 7.09 0.95
N PHE A 75 -15.99 6.43 1.93
CA PHE A 75 -14.84 6.96 2.67
C PHE A 75 -13.55 6.36 2.13
N LEU A 76 -12.50 7.16 2.02
CA LEU A 76 -11.22 6.68 1.54
C LEU A 76 -10.55 5.75 2.55
N ARG A 77 -10.06 4.62 2.04
CA ARG A 77 -9.29 3.62 2.79
C ARG A 77 -8.07 3.21 1.98
N ASP A 78 -6.96 3.01 2.66
CA ASP A 78 -5.76 2.53 1.97
C ASP A 78 -6.01 1.16 1.34
N ILE A 79 -5.31 0.90 0.24
CA ILE A 79 -5.34 -0.40 -0.41
C ILE A 79 -4.67 -1.40 0.54
N GLU A 80 -5.38 -2.45 0.92
CA GLU A 80 -4.77 -3.63 1.55
C GLU A 80 -3.83 -4.26 0.52
N GLN A 81 -2.52 -4.08 0.74
CA GLN A 81 -1.51 -4.84 0.02
C GLN A 81 -1.55 -6.28 0.52
N VAL A 82 -2.47 -7.08 -0.03
CA VAL A 82 -2.36 -8.53 0.08
C VAL A 82 -1.10 -8.90 -0.69
N PRO A 83 -0.06 -9.50 -0.06
CA PRO A 83 1.10 -10.01 -0.79
C PRO A 83 0.56 -10.93 -1.87
N GLN A 84 0.74 -10.57 -3.15
CA GLN A 84 0.03 -11.25 -4.24
C GLN A 84 0.37 -12.74 -4.32
N HIS A 85 1.51 -13.14 -3.74
CA HIS A 85 1.83 -14.47 -3.26
C HIS A 85 2.76 -14.32 -2.04
N PRO A 86 2.80 -15.29 -1.09
CA PRO A 86 3.89 -15.35 -0.13
C PRO A 86 5.21 -15.36 -0.91
N THR A 87 6.00 -14.31 -0.72
CA THR A 87 7.33 -14.22 -1.33
C THR A 87 8.25 -15.07 -0.50
N TYR A 88 8.83 -16.11 -1.09
CA TYR A 88 9.85 -16.91 -0.42
C TYR A 88 11.23 -16.49 -0.90
N VAL A 89 12.21 -16.59 -0.01
CA VAL A 89 13.62 -16.42 -0.31
C VAL A 89 14.38 -17.60 0.26
N GLN A 90 15.47 -17.99 -0.39
CA GLN A 90 16.34 -19.06 0.10
C GLN A 90 17.54 -18.49 0.86
N ALA A 91 17.83 -19.04 2.04
CA ALA A 91 19.01 -18.67 2.82
C ALA A 91 20.31 -19.13 2.13
N LEU A 92 21.22 -18.18 1.91
CA LEU A 92 22.56 -18.42 1.36
C LEU A 92 23.57 -18.81 2.45
N PHE A 93 23.34 -18.36 3.68
CA PHE A 93 24.19 -18.58 4.84
C PHE A 93 23.35 -18.92 6.07
N ASP A 94 23.98 -19.50 7.08
CA ASP A 94 23.38 -19.66 8.40
C ASP A 94 23.30 -18.29 9.08
N PHE A 95 22.25 -18.10 9.89
CA PHE A 95 22.09 -16.92 10.72
C PHE A 95 21.59 -17.33 12.09
N ASP A 96 22.45 -17.14 13.10
CA ASP A 96 22.14 -17.38 14.50
C ASP A 96 21.71 -16.04 15.15
N PRO A 97 20.48 -15.93 15.68
CA PRO A 97 19.97 -14.71 16.31
C PRO A 97 20.83 -14.24 17.47
N GLN A 98 21.14 -12.94 17.50
CA GLN A 98 21.85 -12.25 18.58
C GLN A 98 20.91 -11.42 19.45
N GLU A 99 19.83 -10.89 18.87
CA GLU A 99 18.86 -10.03 19.55
C GLU A 99 17.45 -10.64 19.59
N GLU A 100 16.67 -10.24 20.59
CA GLU A 100 15.27 -10.65 20.70
C GLU A 100 14.47 -10.05 19.53
N GLY A 101 13.81 -10.92 18.76
CA GLY A 101 13.06 -10.53 17.56
C GLY A 101 13.78 -10.83 16.25
N GLU A 102 15.01 -11.33 16.27
CA GLU A 102 15.70 -11.85 15.09
C GLU A 102 15.25 -13.28 14.74
N LEU A 103 15.23 -13.60 13.45
CA LEU A 103 14.81 -14.91 12.92
C LEU A 103 16.03 -15.77 12.62
N GLY A 104 16.17 -16.89 13.32
CA GLY A 104 17.23 -17.87 13.06
C GLY A 104 16.88 -18.82 11.91
N PHE A 105 17.87 -19.14 11.06
CA PHE A 105 17.72 -20.07 9.94
C PHE A 105 19.07 -20.67 9.52
N ARG A 106 19.01 -21.75 8.75
CA ARG A 106 20.18 -22.43 8.17
C ARG A 106 20.23 -22.21 6.66
N ARG A 107 21.43 -22.29 6.09
CA ARG A 107 21.65 -22.25 4.64
C ARG A 107 20.76 -23.29 3.95
N GLY A 108 20.03 -22.84 2.93
CA GLY A 108 19.11 -23.65 2.15
C GLY A 108 17.65 -23.55 2.58
N ASP A 109 17.37 -23.02 3.77
CA ASP A 109 15.99 -22.82 4.26
C ASP A 109 15.22 -21.84 3.37
N PHE A 110 13.92 -22.10 3.22
CA PHE A 110 12.99 -21.19 2.56
C PHE A 110 12.28 -20.33 3.60
N ILE A 111 12.52 -19.03 3.56
CA ILE A 111 11.97 -18.05 4.48
C ILE A 111 10.82 -17.34 3.79
N GLN A 112 9.64 -17.34 4.41
CA GLN A 112 8.52 -16.55 3.96
C GLN A 112 8.76 -15.08 4.32
N VAL A 113 8.88 -14.20 3.33
CA VAL A 113 8.99 -12.76 3.54
C VAL A 113 7.62 -12.18 3.90
N LEU A 114 7.56 -11.53 5.06
CA LEU A 114 6.37 -10.87 5.59
C LEU A 114 6.44 -9.35 5.41
N ASP A 115 7.63 -8.76 5.48
CA ASP A 115 7.89 -7.34 5.24
C ASP A 115 9.29 -7.15 4.66
N ASN A 116 9.39 -6.41 3.56
CA ASN A 116 10.63 -6.05 2.88
C ASN A 116 10.77 -4.55 2.60
N SER A 117 10.05 -3.72 3.38
CA SER A 117 10.07 -2.26 3.23
C SER A 117 11.42 -1.64 3.56
N ASP A 118 12.19 -2.25 4.46
CA ASP A 118 13.57 -1.85 4.78
C ASP A 118 14.58 -2.50 3.80
N PRO A 119 15.58 -1.77 3.31
CA PRO A 119 16.53 -2.28 2.33
C PRO A 119 17.51 -3.33 2.89
N ASN A 120 17.77 -3.32 4.19
CA ASN A 120 18.80 -4.13 4.85
C ASN A 120 18.22 -5.25 5.71
N TRP A 121 17.09 -5.02 6.37
CA TRP A 121 16.51 -5.93 7.36
C TRP A 121 15.06 -6.26 7.03
N TRP A 122 14.81 -7.53 6.72
CA TRP A 122 13.49 -8.01 6.35
C TRP A 122 12.84 -8.77 7.49
N LYS A 123 11.52 -8.72 7.56
CA LYS A 123 10.75 -9.57 8.45
C LYS A 123 10.31 -10.82 7.71
N GLY A 124 10.54 -11.99 8.30
CA GLY A 124 10.12 -13.24 7.71
C GLY A 124 9.68 -14.29 8.71
N GLY A 125 9.19 -15.41 8.18
CA GLY A 125 8.82 -16.58 8.94
C GLY A 125 9.54 -17.84 8.43
N CYS A 126 10.14 -18.59 9.35
CA CYS A 126 10.78 -19.87 9.09
C CYS A 126 10.59 -20.78 10.31
N HIS A 127 10.36 -22.08 10.09
CA HIS A 127 10.22 -23.08 11.18
C HIS A 127 9.19 -22.72 12.28
N GLY A 128 8.10 -22.03 11.91
CA GLY A 128 7.07 -21.59 12.87
C GLY A 128 7.47 -20.40 13.74
N GLN A 129 8.67 -19.85 13.53
CA GLN A 129 9.15 -18.62 14.16
C GLN A 129 9.02 -17.45 13.19
N THR A 130 8.96 -16.24 13.73
CA THR A 130 8.92 -15.00 12.95
C THR A 130 9.89 -14.01 13.57
N GLY A 131 10.64 -13.29 12.72
CA GLY A 131 11.61 -12.32 13.18
C GLY A 131 12.29 -11.58 12.04
N MET A 132 13.26 -10.76 12.40
CA MET A 132 14.06 -9.95 11.49
C MET A 132 15.29 -10.72 11.00
N PHE A 133 15.65 -10.56 9.73
CA PHE A 133 16.87 -11.14 9.15
C PHE A 133 17.48 -10.21 8.09
N PRO A 134 18.80 -10.31 7.87
CA PRO A 134 19.47 -9.43 6.93
C PRO A 134 19.24 -9.86 5.46
N ARG A 135 18.87 -8.90 4.61
CA ARG A 135 18.59 -9.05 3.17
C ARG A 135 19.71 -9.78 2.42
N ASN A 136 20.96 -9.50 2.76
CA ASN A 136 22.14 -10.03 2.06
C ASN A 136 22.45 -11.51 2.40
N TYR A 137 21.69 -12.12 3.31
CA TYR A 137 21.82 -13.54 3.65
C TYR A 137 20.90 -14.44 2.81
N VAL A 138 20.11 -13.85 1.90
CA VAL A 138 19.10 -14.59 1.14
C VAL A 138 19.14 -14.25 -0.36
N THR A 139 18.63 -15.17 -1.16
CA THR A 139 18.33 -14.96 -2.59
C THR A 139 16.84 -15.16 -2.86
N PRO A 140 16.22 -14.43 -3.81
CA PRO A 140 14.93 -14.82 -4.37
C PRO A 140 14.92 -16.25 -4.90
#